data_AF-A0AAW0GAN9-F1
#
_entry.id   AF-A0AAW0GAN9-F1
#
_cell.length_a   1.000
_cell.length_b   1.000
_cell.length_c   1.000
_cell.angle_alpha   90.00
_cell.angle_beta   90.00
_cell.angle_gamma   90.00
#
_symmetry.space_group_name_H-M   'P 1'
#
loop_
_entity.id
_entity.type
_entity.pdbx_description
1 polymer ?
#
loop_
_entity_poly.entity_id
_entity_poly.type
_entity_poly.pdbx_seq_one_letter_code
_entity_poly.pdbx_strand_id
1 'polypeptide(L)'
;MELSAKTEEPIDSPRTLVPPYGDPEKMAEATQDPYGVEDVITPPPSIRHAASIPDFFDPNFDTEADFLENDSPYPEVRSAVANFDDPEMPVNTLRAWIIGIIWAMVLPGVNQFFYLRYPTIMVSNTVAQLLTFPMGRLWARFMPSIRIWGYSLNPGPFTIKEHVLCTIMAGVGAQSAYATEIVAVQRLWYNQNFNFAYQWMLVMSTQMIGFSIGGLARKLLVAPASMIWPNTLVTCAMFNTLHSQNYAGIGQRDGISRERFFAYAFLAAAFWYIIPGYLFQALSMFTWV
;
A
#
# COMPACT_ATOMS: atom_id res chain seq x y z
N MET A 1 39.66 8.66 66.88
CA MET A 1 38.61 9.30 67.69
C MET A 1 37.59 9.82 66.67
N GLU A 2 36.68 8.98 66.17
CA GLU A 2 35.40 8.61 66.82
C GLU A 2 34.59 9.85 67.24
N LEU A 3 33.30 10.02 67.01
CA LEU A 3 32.23 9.32 66.28
C LEU A 3 30.96 10.18 66.48
N SER A 4 29.96 9.98 65.61
CA SER A 4 28.51 10.13 65.89
C SER A 4 27.88 11.53 65.83
N ALA A 5 26.65 11.75 65.36
CA ALA A 5 25.73 11.11 64.40
C ALA A 5 24.48 12.03 64.38
N LYS A 6 23.91 12.34 63.22
CA LYS A 6 22.46 12.53 63.10
C LYS A 6 22.02 12.31 61.65
N THR A 7 21.01 11.47 61.58
CA THR A 7 20.35 10.79 60.47
C THR A 7 19.37 11.73 59.77
N GLU A 8 19.25 11.66 58.44
CA GLU A 8 18.02 11.98 57.70
C GLU A 8 18.05 11.25 56.33
N GLU A 9 16.90 10.69 55.96
CA GLU A 9 16.69 9.61 54.98
C GLU A 9 16.68 10.07 53.51
N PRO A 10 16.95 9.18 52.53
CA PRO A 10 16.92 9.52 51.10
C PRO A 10 15.51 9.40 50.48
N ILE A 11 15.25 10.33 49.57
CA ILE A 11 14.01 10.57 48.82
C ILE A 11 13.67 9.38 47.90
N ASP A 12 12.41 8.93 48.01
CA ASP A 12 11.78 7.77 47.37
C ASP A 12 11.69 7.90 45.83
N SER A 13 12.03 6.80 45.15
CA SER A 13 11.87 6.58 43.70
C SER A 13 10.43 6.18 43.35
N PRO A 14 9.91 6.47 42.15
CA PRO A 14 8.51 6.20 41.82
C PRO A 14 8.19 4.70 41.78
N ARG A 15 7.32 4.26 42.70
CA ARG A 15 6.81 2.89 42.82
C ARG A 15 5.94 2.48 41.63
N THR A 16 6.30 1.35 41.02
CA THR A 16 5.45 0.54 40.15
C THR A 16 4.23 0.01 40.91
N LEU A 17 3.02 0.31 40.41
CA LEU A 17 1.76 -0.21 40.93
C LEU A 17 1.49 -1.61 40.33
N VAL A 18 1.62 -2.65 41.15
CA VAL A 18 1.07 -3.99 40.88
C VAL A 18 0.00 -4.25 41.95
N PRO A 19 -1.24 -4.62 41.61
CA PRO A 19 -2.26 -4.93 42.61
C PRO A 19 -2.00 -6.30 43.27
N PRO A 20 -2.33 -6.47 44.56
CA PRO A 20 -2.09 -7.72 45.29
C PRO A 20 -3.11 -8.79 44.90
N TYR A 21 -2.63 -10.02 44.68
CA TYR A 21 -3.43 -11.21 44.46
C TYR A 21 -4.15 -11.61 45.76
N GLY A 22 -5.49 -11.74 45.72
CA GLY A 22 -6.31 -12.17 46.86
C GLY A 22 -6.33 -13.69 47.05
N ASP A 23 -6.49 -14.13 48.30
CA ASP A 23 -6.41 -15.52 48.74
C ASP A 23 -7.35 -16.50 47.99
N PRO A 24 -6.86 -17.67 47.53
CA PRO A 24 -7.65 -18.65 46.78
C PRO A 24 -8.75 -19.35 47.57
N GLU A 25 -8.69 -19.39 48.90
CA GLU A 25 -9.57 -20.23 49.72
C GLU A 25 -10.96 -19.62 50.00
N LYS A 26 -11.16 -18.32 49.75
CA LYS A 26 -12.49 -17.67 49.92
C LYS A 26 -13.37 -17.67 48.67
N MET A 27 -12.88 -18.22 47.54
CA MET A 27 -13.65 -18.33 46.30
C MET A 27 -14.39 -19.68 46.17
N ALA A 28 -14.09 -20.66 47.02
CA ALA A 28 -14.63 -22.02 46.90
C ALA A 28 -15.98 -22.23 47.63
N GLU A 29 -16.51 -21.25 48.37
CA GLU A 29 -17.67 -21.44 49.26
C GLU A 29 -18.94 -20.70 48.82
N ALA A 30 -18.97 -20.12 47.61
CA ALA A 30 -20.12 -19.36 47.08
C ALA A 30 -20.79 -20.01 45.85
N THR A 31 -20.74 -21.35 45.74
CA THR A 31 -21.46 -22.08 44.69
C THR A 31 -22.48 -23.03 45.31
N GLN A 32 -23.62 -22.50 45.74
CA GLN A 32 -24.86 -23.28 45.85
C GLN A 32 -26.07 -22.35 45.98
N ASP A 33 -26.79 -22.18 44.87
CA ASP A 33 -28.20 -21.81 44.88
C ASP A 33 -28.94 -22.74 43.88
N PRO A 34 -29.95 -23.52 44.31
CA PRO A 34 -30.75 -24.35 43.44
C PRO A 34 -31.87 -23.49 42.82
N TYR A 35 -32.27 -23.81 41.58
CA TYR A 35 -33.31 -23.17 40.75
C TYR A 35 -32.81 -22.11 39.76
N GLY A 36 -32.97 -22.40 38.47
CA GLY A 36 -32.33 -21.71 37.34
C GLY A 36 -32.86 -20.32 37.01
N VAL A 37 -31.99 -19.52 36.38
CA VAL A 37 -32.07 -18.86 35.06
C VAL A 37 -30.66 -18.28 34.83
N GLU A 38 -30.01 -18.61 33.70
CA GLU A 38 -28.68 -18.07 33.37
C GLU A 38 -28.80 -16.59 32.95
N ASP A 39 -28.53 -15.67 33.87
CA ASP A 39 -28.35 -14.26 33.55
C ASP A 39 -27.02 -14.06 32.82
N VAL A 40 -27.12 -13.86 31.50
CA VAL A 40 -26.02 -13.40 30.65
C VAL A 40 -25.56 -12.03 31.18
N ILE A 41 -24.39 -12.02 31.83
CA ILE A 41 -23.71 -10.81 32.29
C ILE A 41 -23.45 -9.92 31.08
N THR A 42 -24.24 -8.85 30.92
CA THR A 42 -23.96 -7.79 29.95
C THR A 42 -23.01 -6.77 30.60
N PRO A 43 -21.84 -6.46 30.01
CA PRO A 43 -20.96 -5.43 30.54
C PRO A 43 -21.57 -4.02 30.32
N PRO A 44 -21.20 -3.03 31.17
CA PRO A 44 -21.82 -1.70 31.20
C PRO A 44 -21.56 -0.89 29.92
N PRO A 45 -22.39 0.12 29.60
CA PRO A 45 -22.36 0.80 28.31
C PRO A 45 -21.23 1.84 28.27
N SER A 46 -20.00 1.40 28.04
CA SER A 46 -18.95 2.30 27.56
C SER A 46 -19.14 2.50 26.06
N ILE A 47 -19.55 3.72 25.70
CA ILE A 47 -19.58 4.33 24.35
C ILE A 47 -19.54 3.30 23.21
N ARG A 48 -20.71 2.73 22.91
CA ARG A 48 -20.93 1.94 21.70
C ARG A 48 -20.88 2.86 20.48
N HIS A 49 -19.70 3.08 19.92
CA HIS A 49 -19.61 3.12 18.46
C HIS A 49 -19.62 1.67 17.98
N ALA A 50 -20.77 1.01 18.17
CA ALA A 50 -21.04 -0.25 17.51
C ALA A 50 -20.95 0.07 16.01
N ALA A 51 -19.94 -0.46 15.33
CA ALA A 51 -20.07 -0.69 13.91
C ALA A 51 -21.36 -1.49 13.77
N SER A 52 -22.39 -0.86 13.19
CA SER A 52 -23.66 -1.53 12.95
C SER A 52 -23.33 -2.83 12.23
N ILE A 53 -23.68 -3.98 12.82
CA ILE A 53 -23.64 -5.27 12.14
C ILE A 53 -24.31 -5.02 10.78
N PRO A 54 -23.61 -5.19 9.66
CA PRO A 54 -24.23 -4.91 8.38
C PRO A 54 -25.50 -5.76 8.26
N ASP A 55 -26.64 -5.15 7.94
CA ASP A 55 -27.90 -5.87 7.62
C ASP A 55 -27.73 -6.82 6.38
N PHE A 56 -26.55 -6.79 5.78
CA PHE A 56 -26.11 -7.61 4.65
C PHE A 56 -25.10 -8.66 5.13
N PHE A 57 -25.42 -9.93 4.97
CA PHE A 57 -24.49 -11.04 5.25
C PHE A 57 -23.34 -11.04 4.23
N ASP A 58 -22.13 -10.67 4.68
CA ASP A 58 -20.89 -10.73 3.91
C ASP A 58 -20.04 -11.91 4.43
N PRO A 59 -19.81 -12.97 3.62
CA PRO A 59 -19.06 -14.15 4.05
C PRO A 59 -17.58 -13.88 4.34
N ASN A 60 -17.02 -12.75 3.90
CA ASN A 60 -15.64 -12.36 4.18
C ASN A 60 -15.52 -11.47 5.43
N PHE A 61 -16.64 -11.11 6.06
CA PHE A 61 -16.66 -10.32 7.29
C PHE A 61 -16.42 -11.20 8.52
N ASP A 62 -15.36 -10.91 9.27
CA ASP A 62 -15.06 -11.61 10.51
C ASP A 62 -15.84 -10.97 11.68
N THR A 63 -16.92 -11.62 12.11
CA THR A 63 -17.75 -11.15 13.23
C THR A 63 -17.07 -11.23 14.59
N GLU A 64 -15.99 -12.01 14.72
CA GLU A 64 -15.21 -12.11 15.96
C GLU A 64 -14.07 -11.06 16.03
N ALA A 65 -13.82 -10.34 14.94
CA ALA A 65 -12.80 -9.30 14.87
C ALA A 65 -13.12 -8.03 15.68
N ASP A 66 -14.36 -7.89 16.18
CA ASP A 66 -14.81 -6.75 16.99
C ASP A 66 -13.98 -6.58 18.29
N PHE A 67 -13.23 -7.61 18.71
CA PHE A 67 -12.30 -7.55 19.85
C PHE A 67 -10.98 -6.82 19.55
N LEU A 68 -10.66 -6.54 18.29
CA LEU A 68 -9.47 -5.79 17.87
C LEU A 68 -9.92 -4.41 17.38
N GLU A 69 -10.18 -3.49 18.32
CA GLU A 69 -10.78 -2.16 18.12
C GLU A 69 -10.09 -1.27 17.05
N ASN A 70 -8.87 -1.64 16.60
CA ASN A 70 -8.06 -0.91 15.61
C ASN A 70 -7.76 -1.71 14.32
N ASP A 71 -8.27 -2.93 14.17
CA ASP A 71 -8.01 -3.78 13.00
C ASP A 71 -9.17 -3.77 12.02
N SER A 72 -8.87 -4.03 10.74
CA SER A 72 -9.94 -4.22 9.76
C SER A 72 -10.74 -5.50 10.07
N PRO A 73 -12.09 -5.46 9.95
CA PRO A 73 -12.95 -6.65 10.02
C PRO A 73 -12.65 -7.67 8.92
N TYR A 74 -11.93 -7.26 7.87
CA TYR A 74 -11.59 -8.11 6.74
C TYR A 74 -10.16 -8.66 6.89
N PRO A 75 -9.98 -10.00 6.92
CA PRO A 75 -8.66 -10.60 7.13
C PRO A 75 -7.68 -10.30 5.99
N GLU A 76 -8.15 -10.17 4.75
CA GLU A 76 -7.32 -9.82 3.60
C GLU A 76 -6.75 -8.41 3.73
N VAL A 77 -7.54 -7.46 4.26
CA VAL A 77 -7.10 -6.08 4.48
C VAL A 77 -6.06 -6.04 5.61
N ARG A 78 -6.31 -6.76 6.71
CA ARG A 78 -5.41 -6.86 7.87
C ARG A 78 -4.05 -7.44 7.52
N SER A 79 -3.99 -8.40 6.60
CA SER A 79 -2.73 -8.98 6.15
C SER A 79 -1.96 -8.10 5.16
N ALA A 80 -2.67 -7.26 4.40
CA ALA A 80 -2.08 -6.46 3.31
C ALA A 80 -1.68 -5.04 3.73
N VAL A 81 -2.30 -4.48 4.76
CA VAL A 81 -2.15 -3.08 5.18
C VAL A 81 -1.81 -2.99 6.66
N ALA A 82 -0.91 -2.08 7.04
CA ALA A 82 -0.61 -1.83 8.44
C ALA A 82 -1.74 -1.03 9.10
N ASN A 83 -2.08 -1.36 10.35
CA ASN A 83 -3.17 -0.71 11.09
C ASN A 83 -2.79 0.69 11.65
N PHE A 84 -1.50 1.04 11.59
CA PHE A 84 -1.00 2.34 12.05
C PHE A 84 -0.55 3.20 10.87
N ASP A 85 -1.03 4.45 10.83
CA ASP A 85 -0.57 5.48 9.90
C ASP A 85 0.12 6.63 10.65
N ASP A 86 1.24 7.10 10.11
CA ASP A 86 1.95 8.29 10.59
C ASP A 86 1.58 9.51 9.72
N PRO A 87 0.80 10.47 10.23
CA PRO A 87 0.34 11.63 9.47
C PRO A 87 1.47 12.63 9.14
N GLU A 88 2.61 12.60 9.85
CA GLU A 88 3.71 13.55 9.64
C GLU A 88 4.66 13.10 8.51
N MET A 89 4.54 11.86 8.06
CA MET A 89 5.39 11.31 7.00
C MET A 89 5.24 12.10 5.69
N PRO A 90 6.35 12.60 5.11
CA PRO A 90 6.30 13.45 3.93
C PRO A 90 5.79 12.68 2.71
N VAL A 91 4.85 13.29 1.98
CA VAL A 91 4.24 12.75 0.75
C VAL A 91 4.50 13.66 -0.44
N ASN A 92 4.32 14.97 -0.23
CA ASN A 92 4.39 15.99 -1.27
C ASN A 92 5.82 16.53 -1.41
N THR A 93 6.71 15.71 -1.97
CA THR A 93 8.14 16.07 -2.11
C THR A 93 8.50 16.27 -3.58
N LEU A 94 9.51 17.11 -3.83
CA LEU A 94 9.98 17.37 -5.19
C LEU A 94 10.45 16.08 -5.88
N ARG A 95 11.07 15.17 -5.13
CA ARG A 95 11.50 13.86 -5.67
C ARG A 95 10.30 13.05 -6.17
N ALA A 96 9.21 12.98 -5.39
CA ALA A 96 8.04 12.19 -5.74
C ALA A 96 7.35 12.76 -6.99
N TRP A 97 7.28 14.09 -7.13
CA TRP A 97 6.76 14.73 -8.33
C TRP A 97 7.62 14.46 -9.56
N ILE A 98 8.94 14.60 -9.47
CA ILE A 98 9.83 14.37 -10.61
C ILE A 98 9.74 12.92 -11.06
N ILE A 99 9.88 11.96 -10.13
CA ILE A 99 9.82 10.53 -10.46
C ILE A 99 8.42 10.16 -10.98
N GLY A 100 7.36 10.64 -10.33
CA GLY A 100 5.98 10.40 -10.74
C GLY A 100 5.64 10.97 -12.12
N ILE A 101 6.08 12.18 -12.45
CA ILE A 101 5.87 12.78 -13.78
C ILE A 101 6.62 12.00 -14.86
N ILE A 102 7.85 11.56 -14.59
CA ILE A 102 8.61 10.70 -15.52
C ILE A 102 7.80 9.44 -15.82
N TRP A 103 7.28 8.75 -14.81
CA TRP A 103 6.45 7.57 -15.01
C TRP A 103 5.13 7.86 -15.72
N ALA A 104 4.48 8.99 -15.41
CA ALA A 104 3.26 9.45 -16.08
C ALA A 104 3.46 9.82 -17.55
N MET A 105 4.70 9.93 -18.04
CA MET A 105 5.02 10.08 -19.46
C MET A 105 5.48 8.76 -20.08
N VAL A 106 6.41 8.06 -19.42
CA VAL A 106 7.07 6.87 -19.97
C VAL A 106 6.09 5.70 -20.09
N LEU A 107 5.33 5.40 -19.04
CA LEU A 107 4.45 4.23 -19.02
C LEU A 107 3.32 4.32 -20.07
N PRO A 108 2.49 5.39 -20.10
CA PRO A 108 1.54 5.62 -21.20
C PRO A 108 2.21 5.63 -22.57
N GLY A 109 3.36 6.30 -22.70
CA GLY A 109 4.05 6.42 -23.99
C GLY A 109 4.46 5.06 -24.56
N VAL A 110 5.01 4.18 -23.73
CA VAL A 110 5.37 2.81 -24.11
C VAL A 110 4.12 1.99 -24.44
N ASN A 111 3.08 2.07 -23.61
CA ASN A 111 1.85 1.32 -23.85
C ASN A 111 1.11 1.79 -25.11
N GLN A 112 1.06 3.09 -25.38
CA GLN A 112 0.50 3.66 -26.59
C GLN A 112 1.31 3.25 -27.83
N PHE A 113 2.64 3.20 -27.74
CA PHE A 113 3.50 2.78 -28.84
C PHE A 113 3.24 1.32 -29.25
N PHE A 114 3.06 0.42 -28.28
CA PHE A 114 2.78 -0.99 -28.56
C PHE A 114 1.30 -1.30 -28.80
N TYR A 115 0.41 -0.33 -28.63
CA TYR A 115 -1.03 -0.54 -28.69
C TYR A 115 -1.50 -1.08 -30.06
N LEU A 116 -1.01 -0.46 -31.15
CA LEU A 116 -1.37 -0.84 -32.52
C LEU A 116 -0.58 -2.05 -33.06
N ARG A 117 0.29 -2.65 -32.23
CA ARG A 117 1.06 -3.84 -32.61
C ARG A 117 0.20 -5.09 -32.40
N TYR A 118 0.30 -6.06 -33.32
CA TYR A 118 -0.27 -7.40 -33.13
C TYR A 118 0.83 -8.43 -32.88
N PRO A 119 0.81 -9.17 -31.75
CA PRO A 119 -0.07 -8.99 -30.59
C PRO A 119 0.25 -7.71 -29.80
N THR A 120 -0.75 -7.14 -29.13
CA THR A 120 -0.59 -5.94 -28.29
C THR A 120 0.24 -6.28 -27.06
N ILE A 121 1.22 -5.42 -26.75
CA ILE A 121 2.07 -5.57 -25.57
C ILE A 121 1.69 -4.48 -24.57
N MET A 122 1.28 -4.88 -23.37
CA MET A 122 0.93 -3.95 -22.29
C MET A 122 1.91 -4.12 -21.13
N VAL A 123 2.53 -3.02 -20.72
CA VAL A 123 3.37 -2.94 -19.53
C VAL A 123 2.49 -2.61 -18.32
N SER A 124 2.53 -3.50 -17.32
CA SER A 124 1.76 -3.35 -16.09
C SER A 124 2.32 -2.25 -15.18
N ASN A 125 1.44 -1.63 -14.39
CA ASN A 125 1.80 -0.64 -13.36
C ASN A 125 2.75 -1.20 -12.29
N THR A 126 2.78 -2.53 -12.10
CA THR A 126 3.73 -3.19 -11.20
C THR A 126 5.19 -2.90 -11.57
N VAL A 127 5.49 -2.69 -12.86
CA VAL A 127 6.85 -2.34 -13.30
C VAL A 127 7.27 -0.97 -12.74
N ALA A 128 6.36 0.01 -12.81
CA ALA A 128 6.61 1.33 -12.25
C ALA A 128 6.74 1.26 -10.72
N GLN A 129 5.91 0.47 -10.04
CA GLN A 129 6.02 0.22 -8.60
C GLN A 129 7.39 -0.37 -8.23
N LEU A 130 7.81 -1.43 -8.91
CA LEU A 130 9.05 -2.11 -8.55
C LEU A 130 10.30 -1.28 -8.84
N LEU A 131 10.31 -0.52 -9.94
CA LEU A 131 11.47 0.31 -10.33
C LEU A 131 11.51 1.65 -9.59
N THR A 132 10.39 2.18 -9.15
CA THR A 132 10.36 3.43 -8.36
C THR A 132 11.08 3.26 -7.03
N PHE A 133 11.01 2.08 -6.41
CA PHE A 133 11.69 1.83 -5.13
C PHE A 133 13.22 2.03 -5.18
N PRO A 134 14.00 1.34 -6.05
CA PRO A 134 15.44 1.57 -6.16
C PRO A 134 15.75 2.98 -6.65
N MET A 135 14.93 3.58 -7.54
CA MET A 135 15.11 4.96 -7.98
C MET A 135 14.97 5.98 -6.83
N GLY A 136 13.98 5.78 -5.95
CA GLY A 136 13.75 6.62 -4.77
C GLY A 136 14.89 6.51 -3.75
N ARG A 137 15.40 5.30 -3.50
CA ARG A 137 16.59 5.10 -2.64
C ARG A 137 17.85 5.69 -3.27
N LEU A 138 18.03 5.55 -4.58
CA LEU A 138 19.14 6.14 -5.32
C LEU A 138 19.11 7.67 -5.19
N TRP A 139 17.94 8.28 -5.39
CA TRP A 139 17.77 9.72 -5.18
C TRP A 139 18.11 10.13 -3.75
N ALA A 140 17.60 9.40 -2.75
CA ALA A 140 17.90 9.68 -1.35
C ALA A 140 19.40 9.58 -1.02
N ARG A 141 20.15 8.72 -1.72
CA ARG A 141 21.59 8.53 -1.51
C ARG A 141 22.46 9.54 -2.24
N PHE A 142 22.11 9.90 -3.47
CA PHE A 142 22.95 10.71 -4.35
C PHE A 142 22.61 12.20 -4.33
N MET A 143 21.36 12.59 -4.02
CA MET A 143 20.97 14.00 -4.04
C MET A 143 21.33 14.72 -2.74
N PRO A 144 21.92 15.93 -2.83
CA PRO A 144 22.29 16.71 -1.66
C PRO A 144 21.03 17.27 -0.97
N SER A 145 21.09 17.39 0.35
CA SER A 145 20.01 17.90 1.22
C SER A 145 19.90 19.44 1.18
N ILE A 146 19.85 20.01 -0.03
CA ILE A 146 19.72 21.46 -0.23
C ILE A 146 18.23 21.82 -0.29
N ARG A 147 17.87 22.95 0.33
CA ARG A 147 16.55 23.55 0.17
C ARG A 147 16.59 24.57 -0.96
N ILE A 148 15.78 24.37 -1.99
CA ILE A 148 15.67 25.26 -3.15
C ILE A 148 14.27 25.89 -3.11
N TRP A 149 14.18 27.21 -3.04
CA TRP A 149 12.90 27.97 -2.96
C TRP A 149 11.95 27.48 -1.85
N GLY A 150 12.49 27.07 -0.70
CA GLY A 150 11.71 26.56 0.42
C GLY A 150 11.37 25.07 0.35
N TYR A 151 11.59 24.40 -0.78
CA TYR A 151 11.40 22.96 -0.94
C TYR A 151 12.70 22.19 -0.69
N SER A 152 12.65 21.13 0.12
CA SER A 152 13.80 20.25 0.30
C SER A 152 13.99 19.34 -0.91
N LEU A 153 15.17 19.39 -1.53
CA LEU A 153 15.55 18.51 -2.65
C LEU A 153 15.66 17.04 -2.20
N ASN A 154 16.06 16.84 -0.94
CA ASN A 154 16.13 15.55 -0.30
C ASN A 154 15.61 15.67 1.15
N PRO A 155 14.31 15.41 1.40
CA PRO A 155 13.72 15.53 2.74
C PRO A 155 14.11 14.39 3.70
N GLY A 156 14.83 13.37 3.25
CA GLY A 156 15.25 12.24 4.08
C GLY A 156 15.14 10.89 3.38
N PRO A 157 15.00 9.78 4.13
CA PRO A 157 14.75 8.46 3.57
C PRO A 157 13.52 8.44 2.66
N PHE A 158 13.54 7.57 1.66
CA PHE A 158 12.41 7.41 0.74
C PHE A 158 11.24 6.74 1.47
N THR A 159 10.08 7.40 1.52
CA THR A 159 8.94 6.93 2.30
C THR A 159 7.99 6.06 1.49
N ILE A 160 7.16 5.27 2.17
CA ILE A 160 6.09 4.49 1.52
C ILE A 160 5.07 5.41 0.84
N LYS A 161 4.76 6.57 1.42
CA LYS A 161 3.79 7.52 0.86
C LYS A 161 4.30 8.20 -0.41
N GLU A 162 5.57 8.61 -0.45
CA GLU A 162 6.21 9.10 -1.68
C GLU A 162 6.15 8.03 -2.79
N HIS A 163 6.39 6.77 -2.43
CA HIS A 163 6.35 5.63 -3.35
C HIS A 163 4.94 5.37 -3.91
N VAL A 164 3.93 5.35 -3.05
CA VAL A 164 2.52 5.20 -3.43
C VAL A 164 2.11 6.33 -4.37
N LEU A 165 2.46 7.58 -4.07
CA LEU A 165 2.14 8.73 -4.92
C LEU A 165 2.71 8.57 -6.34
N CYS A 166 3.99 8.22 -6.46
CA CYS A 166 4.63 7.99 -7.77
C CYS A 166 3.93 6.89 -8.58
N THR A 167 3.53 5.82 -7.91
CA THR A 167 2.88 4.66 -8.56
C THR A 167 1.45 4.97 -9.00
N ILE A 168 0.72 5.80 -8.24
CA ILE A 168 -0.60 6.29 -8.65
C ILE A 168 -0.44 7.19 -9.88
N MET A 169 0.54 8.10 -9.89
CA MET A 169 0.80 8.96 -11.06
C MET A 169 1.13 8.13 -12.31
N ALA A 170 1.91 7.05 -12.17
CA ALA A 170 2.21 6.12 -13.24
C ALA A 170 0.94 5.38 -13.73
N GLY A 171 0.14 4.87 -12.79
CA GLY A 171 -1.01 4.01 -13.09
C GLY A 171 -2.18 4.74 -13.73
N VAL A 172 -2.43 5.99 -13.35
CA VAL A 172 -3.58 6.78 -13.83
C VAL A 172 -3.58 6.93 -15.35
N GLY A 173 -2.40 7.08 -15.96
CA GLY A 173 -2.23 7.18 -17.41
C GLY A 173 -1.76 5.90 -18.08
N ALA A 174 -1.61 4.78 -17.37
CA ALA A 174 -0.93 3.60 -17.92
C ALA A 174 -1.65 3.00 -19.13
N GLN A 175 -2.97 3.14 -19.23
CA GLN A 175 -3.75 2.58 -20.33
C GLN A 175 -3.69 3.49 -21.57
N SER A 176 -3.60 2.86 -22.74
CA SER A 176 -3.67 3.54 -24.04
C SER A 176 -5.01 4.29 -24.17
N ALA A 177 -4.99 5.47 -24.78
CA ALA A 177 -6.20 6.29 -24.90
C ALA A 177 -7.10 5.75 -26.00
N TYR A 178 -8.31 5.32 -25.65
CA TYR A 178 -9.30 4.76 -26.59
C TYR A 178 -9.62 5.70 -27.76
N ALA A 179 -9.64 7.01 -27.51
CA ALA A 179 -9.82 8.05 -28.52
C ALA A 179 -8.85 7.94 -29.71
N THR A 180 -7.68 7.33 -29.54
CA THR A 180 -6.70 7.12 -30.62
C THR A 180 -7.20 6.15 -31.69
N GLU A 181 -8.06 5.18 -31.34
CA GLU A 181 -8.68 4.28 -32.32
C GLU A 181 -9.67 5.02 -33.21
N ILE A 182 -10.45 5.95 -32.64
CA ILE A 182 -11.39 6.79 -33.39
C ILE A 182 -10.63 7.59 -34.45
N VAL A 183 -9.51 8.20 -34.06
CA VAL A 183 -8.65 8.96 -34.98
C VAL A 183 -8.05 8.04 -36.05
N ALA A 184 -7.60 6.84 -35.68
CA ALA A 184 -7.05 5.86 -36.61
C ALA A 184 -8.09 5.42 -37.65
N VAL A 185 -9.33 5.14 -37.23
CA VAL A 185 -10.43 4.76 -38.12
C VAL A 185 -10.85 5.90 -39.03
N GLN A 186 -10.98 7.13 -38.51
CA GLN A 186 -11.27 8.32 -39.32
C GLN A 186 -10.24 8.53 -40.43
N ARG A 187 -8.97 8.31 -40.11
CA ARG A 187 -7.87 8.48 -41.06
C ARG A 187 -7.80 7.36 -42.10
N LEU A 188 -7.93 6.10 -41.67
CA LEU A 188 -7.74 4.94 -42.54
C LEU A 188 -8.97 4.60 -43.39
N TRP A 189 -10.16 4.64 -42.79
CA TRP A 189 -11.40 4.17 -43.43
C TRP A 189 -12.25 5.31 -44.01
N TYR A 190 -12.27 6.47 -43.35
CA TYR A 190 -13.07 7.61 -43.80
C TYR A 190 -12.26 8.66 -44.57
N ASN A 191 -10.93 8.49 -44.66
CA ASN A 191 -9.99 9.41 -45.30
C ASN A 191 -10.12 10.87 -44.79
N GLN A 192 -10.53 11.05 -43.54
CA GLN A 192 -10.72 12.34 -42.89
C GLN A 192 -9.49 12.67 -42.04
N ASN A 193 -8.67 13.59 -42.54
CA ASN A 193 -7.47 14.06 -41.83
C ASN A 193 -7.77 15.39 -41.12
N PHE A 194 -8.31 15.31 -39.91
CA PHE A 194 -8.51 16.49 -39.06
C PHE A 194 -7.18 17.01 -38.49
N ASN A 195 -7.15 18.30 -38.13
CA ASN A 195 -5.97 18.95 -37.56
C ASN A 195 -5.58 18.37 -36.19
N PHE A 196 -4.35 18.63 -35.75
CA PHE A 196 -3.83 18.20 -34.45
C PHE A 196 -4.74 18.66 -33.29
N ALA A 197 -5.22 19.90 -33.33
CA ALA A 197 -6.05 20.47 -32.28
C ALA A 197 -7.35 19.68 -32.07
N TYR A 198 -8.02 19.25 -33.14
CA TYR A 198 -9.20 18.40 -33.06
C TYR A 198 -8.88 17.05 -32.41
N GLN A 199 -7.82 16.37 -32.87
CA GLN A 199 -7.42 15.07 -32.33
C GLN A 199 -7.04 15.18 -30.84
N TRP A 200 -6.29 16.22 -30.47
CA TRP A 200 -5.92 16.50 -29.09
C TRP A 200 -7.14 16.79 -28.21
N MET A 201 -8.04 17.67 -28.66
CA MET A 201 -9.26 18.00 -27.91
C MET A 201 -10.19 16.78 -27.76
N LEU A 202 -10.29 15.95 -28.80
CA LEU A 202 -11.04 14.69 -28.75
C LEU A 202 -10.47 13.78 -27.65
N VAL A 203 -9.15 13.53 -27.66
CA VAL A 203 -8.49 12.71 -26.64
C VAL A 203 -8.68 13.32 -25.24
N MET A 204 -8.37 14.60 -25.06
CA MET A 204 -8.48 15.28 -23.76
C MET A 204 -9.91 15.24 -23.20
N SER A 205 -10.93 15.46 -24.04
CA SER A 205 -12.33 15.45 -23.59
C SER A 205 -12.73 14.09 -23.01
N THR A 206 -12.33 12.99 -23.67
CA THR A 206 -12.63 11.63 -23.18
C THR A 206 -11.96 11.34 -21.84
N GLN A 207 -10.72 11.77 -21.66
CA GLN A 207 -10.01 11.59 -20.39
C GLN A 207 -10.65 12.43 -19.26
N MET A 208 -11.01 13.68 -19.53
CA MET A 208 -11.62 14.57 -18.53
C MET A 208 -12.99 14.06 -18.08
N ILE A 209 -13.81 13.53 -18.99
CA ILE A 209 -15.10 12.91 -18.64
C ILE A 209 -14.87 11.72 -17.71
N GLY A 210 -13.91 10.85 -18.01
CA GLY A 210 -13.57 9.69 -17.16
C GLY A 210 -13.17 10.09 -15.74
N PHE A 211 -12.26 11.05 -15.59
CA PHE A 211 -11.85 11.54 -14.27
C PHE A 211 -12.98 12.24 -13.51
N SER A 212 -13.87 12.94 -14.21
CA SER A 212 -15.02 13.61 -13.60
C SER A 212 -15.98 12.60 -12.97
N ILE A 213 -16.32 11.53 -13.71
CA ILE A 213 -17.20 10.46 -13.20
C ILE A 213 -16.52 9.69 -12.05
N GLY A 214 -15.23 9.38 -12.17
CA GLY A 214 -14.46 8.73 -11.10
C GLY A 214 -14.45 9.54 -9.80
N GLY A 215 -14.32 10.86 -9.90
CA GLY A 215 -14.39 11.77 -8.75
C GLY A 215 -15.75 11.74 -8.05
N LEU A 216 -16.86 11.72 -8.81
CA LEU A 216 -18.21 11.58 -8.27
C LEU A 216 -18.43 10.22 -7.61
N ALA A 217 -17.92 9.15 -8.22
CA ALA A 217 -18.06 7.78 -7.73
C ALA A 217 -17.24 7.51 -6.46
N ARG A 218 -16.20 8.29 -6.16
CA ARG A 218 -15.34 8.11 -4.97
C ARG A 218 -16.15 8.01 -3.67
N LYS A 219 -17.18 8.84 -3.49
CA LYS A 219 -18.00 8.83 -2.27
C LYS A 219 -18.78 7.51 -2.10
N LEU A 220 -19.10 6.84 -3.20
CA LEU A 220 -19.88 5.61 -3.21
C LEU A 220 -19.00 4.36 -3.21
N LEU A 221 -17.85 4.39 -3.89
CA LEU A 221 -16.99 3.23 -4.14
C LEU A 221 -15.69 3.20 -3.31
N VAL A 222 -15.38 4.24 -2.55
CA VAL A 222 -14.12 4.32 -1.78
C VAL A 222 -14.35 4.75 -0.34
N ALA A 223 -15.31 5.64 -0.07
CA ALA A 223 -15.54 6.12 1.30
C ALA A 223 -16.13 5.08 2.27
N PRO A 224 -17.06 4.17 1.86
CA PRO A 224 -17.56 3.13 2.75
C PRO A 224 -16.50 2.05 3.03
N ALA A 225 -16.30 1.69 4.31
CA ALA A 225 -15.31 0.70 4.74
C ALA A 225 -15.58 -0.73 4.27
N SER A 226 -16.83 -1.04 3.88
CA SER A 226 -17.22 -2.33 3.30
C SER A 226 -16.80 -2.51 1.84
N MET A 227 -16.33 -1.45 1.17
CA MET A 227 -15.98 -1.52 -0.25
C MET A 227 -14.50 -1.89 -0.44
N ILE A 228 -14.24 -3.16 -0.75
CA ILE A 228 -12.88 -3.71 -0.91
C ILE A 228 -12.51 -3.85 -2.38
N TRP A 229 -11.25 -3.52 -2.69
CA TRP A 229 -10.64 -3.67 -4.01
C TRP A 229 -9.46 -4.64 -3.96
N PRO A 230 -9.66 -5.96 -4.18
CA PRO A 230 -8.62 -6.97 -3.99
C PRO A 230 -7.35 -6.73 -4.82
N ASN A 231 -7.50 -6.22 -6.05
CA ASN A 231 -6.37 -5.90 -6.91
C ASN A 231 -5.45 -4.81 -6.29
N THR A 232 -6.05 -3.82 -5.61
CA THR A 232 -5.32 -2.78 -4.89
C THR A 232 -4.62 -3.34 -3.66
N LEU A 233 -5.21 -4.33 -2.96
CA LEU A 233 -4.59 -4.97 -1.79
C LEU A 233 -3.27 -5.66 -2.14
N VAL A 234 -3.17 -6.30 -3.30
CA VAL A 234 -1.91 -6.90 -3.78
C VAL A 234 -0.82 -5.82 -3.93
N THR A 235 -1.19 -4.65 -4.45
CA THR A 235 -0.29 -3.51 -4.61
C THR A 235 0.14 -2.95 -3.24
N CYS A 236 -0.79 -2.85 -2.28
CA CYS A 236 -0.50 -2.43 -0.90
C CYS A 236 0.45 -3.40 -0.18
N ALA A 237 0.20 -4.71 -0.27
CA ALA A 237 1.06 -5.73 0.31
C ALA A 237 2.49 -5.65 -0.25
N MET A 238 2.63 -5.36 -1.56
CA MET A 238 3.93 -5.16 -2.19
C MET A 238 4.65 -3.90 -1.65
N PHE A 239 3.95 -2.78 -1.46
CA PHE A 239 4.55 -1.59 -0.84
C PHE A 239 5.04 -1.87 0.58
N ASN A 240 4.23 -2.56 1.38
CA ASN A 240 4.59 -2.95 2.73
C ASN A 240 5.77 -3.92 2.73
N THR A 241 5.83 -4.86 1.80
CA THR A 241 6.95 -5.81 1.68
C THR A 241 8.27 -5.11 1.33
N LEU A 242 8.23 -4.11 0.44
CA LEU A 242 9.41 -3.34 0.01
C LEU A 242 9.91 -2.37 1.10
N HIS A 243 9.00 -1.76 1.86
CA HIS A 243 9.36 -0.76 2.88
C HIS A 243 9.47 -1.31 4.31
N SER A 244 8.98 -2.52 4.60
CA SER A 244 9.16 -3.15 5.93
C SER A 244 10.60 -3.66 6.11
N GLN A 245 11.30 -3.04 7.04
CA GLN A 245 12.69 -3.42 7.38
C GLN A 245 12.76 -4.58 8.39
N ASN A 246 11.69 -4.84 9.15
CA ASN A 246 11.64 -5.94 10.13
C ASN A 246 10.25 -6.59 10.15
N TYR A 247 10.21 -7.91 10.03
CA TYR A 247 9.02 -8.71 10.30
C TYR A 247 9.29 -9.56 11.53
N ALA A 248 8.50 -9.39 12.58
CA ALA A 248 8.53 -10.22 13.77
C ALA A 248 8.01 -11.61 13.41
N GLY A 249 8.90 -12.55 13.13
CA GLY A 249 8.50 -13.92 12.80
C GLY A 249 9.59 -14.79 12.19
N ILE A 250 10.65 -14.19 11.63
CA ILE A 250 11.84 -14.93 11.20
C ILE A 250 12.91 -14.68 12.26
N GLY A 251 12.91 -15.49 13.32
CA GLY A 251 13.90 -15.37 14.40
C GLY A 251 15.32 -15.40 13.84
N GLN A 252 16.18 -14.49 14.33
CA GLN A 252 17.67 -14.42 14.30
C GLN A 252 18.46 -15.07 13.14
N ARG A 253 17.83 -15.35 12.00
CA ARG A 253 18.48 -15.81 10.78
C ARG A 253 18.65 -14.58 9.91
N ASP A 254 19.88 -14.08 9.92
CA ASP A 254 20.36 -12.97 9.11
C ASP A 254 20.36 -13.38 7.62
N GLY A 255 19.16 -13.39 7.02
CA GLY A 255 18.93 -13.68 5.62
C GLY A 255 19.27 -12.49 4.72
N ILE A 256 19.34 -12.74 3.41
CA ILE A 256 19.52 -11.68 2.41
C ILE A 256 18.38 -10.66 2.58
N SER A 257 18.72 -9.36 2.68
CA SER A 257 17.72 -8.27 2.67
C SER A 257 16.78 -8.43 1.47
N ARG A 258 15.47 -8.29 1.70
CA ARG A 258 14.41 -8.45 0.69
C ARG A 258 14.70 -7.66 -0.59
N GLU A 259 15.32 -6.50 -0.43
CA GLU A 259 15.71 -5.64 -1.55
C GLU A 259 16.82 -6.25 -2.42
N ARG A 260 17.82 -6.88 -1.79
CA ARG A 260 18.91 -7.57 -2.51
C ARG A 260 18.38 -8.83 -3.18
N PHE A 261 17.50 -9.56 -2.50
CA PHE A 261 16.82 -10.71 -3.09
C PHE A 261 16.01 -10.29 -4.33
N PHE A 262 15.23 -9.21 -4.22
CA PHE A 262 14.49 -8.65 -5.35
C PHE A 262 15.41 -8.26 -6.50
N ALA A 263 16.50 -7.53 -6.21
CA ALA A 263 17.46 -7.12 -7.24
C ALA A 263 18.11 -8.33 -7.95
N TYR A 264 18.48 -9.37 -7.21
CA TYR A 264 19.03 -10.60 -7.79
C TYR A 264 18.00 -11.36 -8.62
N ALA A 265 16.76 -11.49 -8.14
CA ALA A 265 15.69 -12.14 -8.90
C ALA A 265 15.36 -11.36 -10.18
N PHE A 266 15.30 -10.03 -10.11
CA PHE A 266 15.07 -9.16 -11.27
C PHE A 266 16.19 -9.29 -12.31
N LEU A 267 17.45 -9.24 -11.87
CA LEU A 267 18.59 -9.41 -12.77
C LEU A 267 18.63 -10.82 -13.36
N ALA A 268 18.40 -11.85 -12.55
CA ALA A 268 18.32 -13.23 -13.01
C ALA A 268 17.22 -13.41 -14.05
N ALA A 269 16.03 -12.83 -13.84
CA ALA A 269 14.95 -12.84 -14.82
C ALA A 269 15.35 -12.10 -16.10
N ALA A 270 15.96 -10.91 -15.98
CA ALA A 270 16.41 -10.13 -17.14
C ALA A 270 17.45 -10.87 -17.99
N PHE A 271 18.43 -11.51 -17.35
CA PHE A 271 19.41 -12.36 -18.05
C PHE A 271 18.76 -13.62 -18.61
N TRP A 272 17.82 -14.23 -17.88
CA TRP A 272 17.09 -15.39 -18.35
C TRP A 272 16.31 -15.08 -19.63
N TYR A 273 15.68 -13.90 -19.76
CA TYR A 273 14.96 -13.50 -20.97
C TYR A 273 15.84 -13.44 -22.23
N ILE A 274 17.15 -13.20 -22.10
CA ILE A 274 18.10 -13.18 -23.22
C ILE A 274 18.30 -14.60 -23.78
N ILE A 275 18.22 -15.62 -22.93
CA ILE A 275 18.50 -17.01 -23.31
C ILE A 275 17.47 -17.55 -24.32
N PRO A 276 16.15 -17.59 -24.06
CA PRO A 276 15.17 -18.04 -25.04
C PRO A 276 14.94 -16.99 -26.13
N GLY A 277 15.21 -15.70 -25.88
CA GLY A 277 14.97 -14.64 -26.87
C GLY A 277 16.04 -14.56 -27.97
N TYR A 278 17.30 -14.82 -27.63
CA TYR A 278 18.44 -14.62 -28.54
C TYR A 278 19.35 -15.84 -28.66
N LEU A 279 19.70 -16.50 -27.54
CA LEU A 279 20.72 -17.55 -27.53
C LEU A 279 20.20 -18.91 -28.00
N PHE A 280 18.97 -19.27 -27.63
CA PHE A 280 18.35 -20.55 -27.96
C PHE A 280 16.83 -20.43 -28.10
N GLN A 281 16.39 -19.94 -29.26
CA GLN A 281 14.98 -19.70 -29.59
C GLN A 281 14.10 -20.97 -29.57
N ALA A 282 14.69 -22.16 -29.68
CA ALA A 282 13.93 -23.40 -29.53
C ALA A 282 13.34 -23.58 -28.11
N LEU A 283 13.92 -22.94 -27.07
CA LEU A 283 13.34 -22.95 -25.72
C LEU A 283 12.03 -22.15 -25.65
N SER A 284 11.79 -21.15 -26.52
CA SER A 284 10.53 -20.39 -26.50
C SER A 284 9.35 -21.16 -27.10
N MET A 285 9.61 -22.24 -27.83
CA MET A 285 8.59 -23.14 -28.38
C MET A 285 8.10 -24.17 -27.37
N PHE A 286 8.86 -24.41 -26.29
CA PHE A 286 8.43 -25.23 -25.16
C PHE A 286 7.60 -24.38 -24.19
N THR A 287 6.41 -24.00 -24.62
CA THR A 287 5.41 -23.42 -23.72
C THR A 287 4.81 -24.56 -22.89
N TRP A 288 5.33 -24.77 -21.68
CA TRP A 288 4.58 -25.50 -20.66
C TRP A 288 3.60 -24.52 -20.04
N VAL A 289 2.48 -24.32 -20.74
CA VAL A 289 1.13 -23.85 -20.38
C VAL A 289 0.38 -23.65 -21.70
#